data_AF-A0AA40HR07-F1
#
_entry.id   AF-A0AA40HR07-F1
#
_cell.length_a   1.000
_cell.length_b   1.000
_cell.length_c   1.000
_cell.angle_alpha   90.00
_cell.angle_beta   90.00
_cell.angle_gamma   90.00
#
_symmetry.space_group_name_H-M   'P 1'
#
loop_
_entity.id
_entity.type
_entity.pdbx_description
1 polymer ?
#
loop_
_entity_poly.entity_id
_entity_poly.type
_entity_poly.pdbx_seq_one_letter_code
_entity_poly.pdbx_strand_id
1 'polypeptide(L)'
;MAAAQLPRAARGSEAFSRASYYQLGLEQLHSHPEALEALGTPLNTHYLQFMDKDNFVDIADAKLKIPVSGSKAAGHLYVISSRDAPFKRWHLEEVFLELKDGQQIPVFKLRQENGDEVKME
;
A
#
# COMPACT_ATOMS: atom_id res chain seq x y z
N MET A 1 -10.11 -4.31 40.23
CA MET A 1 -10.33 -3.89 38.82
C MET A 1 -9.17 -4.43 38.01
N ALA A 2 -9.39 -5.49 37.22
CA ALA A 2 -8.34 -6.16 36.47
C ALA A 2 -8.25 -5.56 35.06
N ALA A 3 -7.05 -5.12 34.68
CA ALA A 3 -6.73 -4.72 33.31
C ALA A 3 -6.86 -5.94 32.39
N ALA A 4 -7.70 -5.83 31.36
CA ALA A 4 -7.83 -6.86 30.35
C ALA A 4 -6.54 -6.94 29.53
N GLN A 5 -5.76 -7.99 29.76
CA GLN A 5 -4.62 -8.36 28.93
C GLN A 5 -5.16 -8.92 27.60
N LEU A 6 -4.87 -8.25 26.47
CA LEU A 6 -5.19 -8.77 25.14
C LEU A 6 -4.47 -10.11 24.88
N PRO A 7 -5.11 -11.08 24.19
CA PRO A 7 -4.56 -12.42 24.01
C PRO A 7 -3.36 -12.45 23.06
N ARG A 8 -2.40 -13.32 23.40
CA ARG A 8 -1.06 -13.49 22.81
C ARG A 8 -1.09 -14.19 21.43
N ALA A 9 -2.03 -13.83 20.55
CA ALA A 9 -2.21 -14.41 19.21
C ALA A 9 -1.96 -13.42 18.05
N ALA A 10 -1.67 -12.14 18.33
CA ALA A 10 -1.57 -11.09 17.31
C ALA A 10 -0.30 -11.12 16.42
N ARG A 11 0.65 -12.05 16.62
CA ARG A 11 1.93 -12.02 15.88
C ARG A 11 1.89 -12.64 14.47
N GLY A 12 0.86 -13.42 14.14
CA GLY A 12 0.73 -14.07 12.82
C GLY A 12 -0.07 -13.25 11.81
N SER A 13 -1.25 -12.77 12.18
CA SER A 13 -2.17 -12.07 11.26
C SER A 13 -1.66 -10.71 10.79
N GLU A 14 -0.95 -9.98 11.65
CA GLU A 14 -0.41 -8.66 11.33
C GLU A 14 0.77 -8.76 10.33
N ALA A 15 1.62 -9.78 10.47
CA ALA A 15 2.69 -10.05 9.52
C ALA A 15 2.15 -10.45 8.14
N PHE A 16 1.12 -11.31 8.08
CA PHE A 16 0.45 -11.68 6.83
C PHE A 16 -0.29 -10.50 6.19
N SER A 17 -0.94 -9.66 7.01
CA SER A 17 -1.63 -8.45 6.54
C SER A 17 -0.63 -7.46 5.95
N ARG A 18 0.49 -7.20 6.65
CA ARG A 18 1.59 -6.38 6.14
C ARG A 18 2.12 -6.88 4.83
N ALA A 19 2.32 -8.19 4.69
CA ALA A 19 2.73 -8.77 3.42
C ALA A 19 1.70 -8.50 2.30
N SER A 20 0.40 -8.58 2.59
CA SER A 20 -0.65 -8.48 1.56
C SER A 20 -0.70 -7.11 0.88
N TYR A 21 -0.94 -6.00 1.60
CA TYR A 21 -1.00 -4.67 0.97
C TYR A 21 0.38 -4.18 0.50
N TYR A 22 1.46 -4.55 1.17
CA TYR A 22 2.82 -4.22 0.74
C TYR A 22 3.16 -4.87 -0.61
N GLN A 23 2.92 -6.18 -0.74
CA GLN A 23 3.19 -6.92 -1.98
C GLN A 23 2.32 -6.41 -3.12
N LEU A 24 1.02 -6.19 -2.88
CA LEU A 24 0.11 -5.66 -3.88
C LEU A 24 0.57 -4.30 -4.42
N GLY A 25 1.03 -3.38 -3.56
CA GLY A 25 1.57 -2.09 -4.01
C GLY A 25 2.82 -2.25 -4.90
N LEU A 26 3.74 -3.14 -4.53
CA LEU A 26 4.94 -3.40 -5.33
C LEU A 26 4.63 -4.06 -6.67
N GLU A 27 3.65 -4.95 -6.72
CA GLU A 27 3.18 -5.56 -7.97
C GLU A 27 2.63 -4.51 -8.94
N GLN A 28 1.85 -3.54 -8.44
CA GLN A 28 1.38 -2.41 -9.25
C GLN A 28 2.56 -1.57 -9.78
N LEU A 29 3.55 -1.26 -8.94
CA LEU A 29 4.74 -0.52 -9.37
C LEU A 29 5.53 -1.27 -10.46
N HIS A 30 5.75 -2.57 -10.29
CA HIS A 30 6.48 -3.40 -11.25
C HIS A 30 5.75 -3.54 -12.59
N SER A 31 4.44 -3.33 -12.61
CA SER A 31 3.61 -3.45 -13.80
C SER A 31 3.39 -2.12 -14.51
N HIS A 32 3.93 -1.00 -13.99
CA HIS A 32 3.67 0.34 -14.50
C HIS A 32 4.86 0.93 -15.29
N PRO A 33 4.78 1.00 -16.64
CA PRO A 33 5.90 1.42 -17.47
C PRO A 33 6.43 2.82 -17.16
N GLU A 34 5.56 3.80 -16.96
CA GLU A 34 5.97 5.19 -16.68
C GLU A 34 6.75 5.31 -15.36
N ALA A 35 6.28 4.66 -14.30
CA ALA A 35 6.97 4.65 -13.01
C ALA A 35 8.34 3.95 -13.10
N LEU A 36 8.42 2.85 -13.86
CA LEU A 36 9.69 2.17 -14.15
C LEU A 36 10.64 3.04 -14.96
N GLU A 37 10.14 3.77 -15.95
CA GLU A 37 10.94 4.68 -16.75
C GLU A 37 11.51 5.82 -15.92
N ALA A 38 10.71 6.37 -15.01
CA ALA A 38 11.09 7.46 -14.12
C ALA A 38 12.14 7.02 -13.07
N LEU A 39 11.95 5.86 -12.44
CA LEU A 39 12.89 5.32 -11.45
C LEU A 39 14.16 4.76 -12.11
N GLY A 40 14.02 4.15 -13.28
CA GLY A 40 15.05 3.33 -13.91
C GLY A 40 15.13 1.92 -13.31
N THR A 41 15.71 1.00 -14.08
CA THR A 41 15.93 -0.40 -13.65
C THR A 41 17.43 -0.65 -13.36
N PRO A 42 17.78 -1.60 -12.47
CA PRO A 42 16.89 -2.40 -11.63
C PRO A 42 16.23 -1.58 -10.50
N LEU A 43 15.04 -2.02 -10.07
CA LEU A 43 14.38 -1.47 -8.89
C LEU A 43 14.95 -2.09 -7.62
N ASN A 44 15.25 -1.23 -6.64
CA ASN A 44 15.58 -1.59 -5.28
C ASN A 44 14.44 -1.14 -4.37
N THR A 45 13.82 -2.11 -3.69
CA THR A 45 12.84 -1.87 -2.64
C THR A 45 13.56 -1.98 -1.30
N HIS A 46 13.44 -0.94 -0.48
CA HIS A 46 14.05 -0.93 0.85
C HIS A 46 12.99 -1.34 1.87
N TYR A 47 13.38 -2.13 2.87
CA TYR A 47 12.45 -2.55 3.91
C TYR A 47 11.90 -1.34 4.67
N LEU A 48 10.60 -1.36 4.95
CA LEU A 48 9.96 -0.40 5.83
C LEU A 48 10.67 -0.39 7.18
N GLN A 49 11.12 0.79 7.61
CA GLN A 49 11.60 0.94 8.96
C GLN A 49 10.39 0.85 9.90
N PHE A 50 10.43 -0.12 10.83
CA PHE A 50 9.31 -0.46 11.72
C PHE A 50 8.81 0.70 12.59
N MET A 51 9.60 1.78 12.74
CA MET A 51 9.25 2.97 13.52
C MET A 51 8.93 4.20 12.67
N ASP A 52 8.82 4.04 11.36
CA ASP A 52 8.46 5.16 10.49
C ASP A 52 7.02 5.59 10.78
N LYS A 53 6.89 6.82 11.30
CA LYS A 53 5.63 7.42 11.75
C LYS A 53 4.67 7.69 10.60
N ASP A 54 5.19 7.68 9.37
CA ASP A 54 4.40 7.89 8.16
C ASP A 54 3.60 6.63 7.77
N ASN A 55 3.95 5.47 8.34
CA ASN A 55 3.18 4.24 8.16
C ASN A 55 2.03 4.18 9.18
N PHE A 56 0.82 3.96 8.67
CA PHE A 56 -0.38 3.82 9.47
C PHE A 56 -1.07 2.52 9.10
N VAL A 57 -1.35 1.67 10.09
CA VAL A 57 -2.13 0.45 9.89
C VAL A 57 -3.05 0.32 11.09
N ASP A 58 -4.35 0.28 10.83
CA ASP A 58 -5.35 -0.02 11.84
C ASP A 58 -6.17 -1.27 11.46
N ILE A 59 -7.38 -1.38 12.03
CA ILE A 59 -8.25 -2.53 11.83
C ILE A 59 -8.85 -2.56 10.42
N ALA A 60 -9.06 -1.42 9.75
CA ALA A 60 -9.75 -1.33 8.46
C ALA A 60 -8.93 -0.63 7.37
N ASP A 61 -7.96 0.20 7.75
CA ASP A 61 -7.17 1.04 6.86
C ASP A 61 -5.67 0.74 6.99
N ALA A 62 -4.98 0.81 5.86
CA ALA A 62 -3.53 0.70 5.78
C ALA A 62 -2.98 1.76 4.82
N LYS A 63 -1.99 2.52 5.28
CA LYS A 63 -1.21 3.48 4.52
C LYS A 63 0.26 3.19 4.74
N LEU A 64 0.96 2.86 3.66
CA LEU A 64 2.39 2.61 3.69
C LEU A 64 3.12 3.64 2.86
N LYS A 65 4.32 3.99 3.32
CA LYS A 65 5.32 4.76 2.61
C LYS A 65 6.55 3.89 2.40
N ILE A 66 6.65 3.27 1.23
CA ILE A 66 7.70 2.29 0.91
C ILE A 66 8.85 3.01 0.18
N PRO A 67 10.06 3.07 0.75
CA PRO A 67 11.21 3.63 0.06
C PRO A 67 11.59 2.77 -1.17
N VAL A 68 11.65 3.41 -2.33
CA VAL A 68 11.99 2.78 -3.61
C VAL A 68 13.07 3.58 -4.34
N SER A 69 13.91 2.89 -5.10
CA SER A 69 14.95 3.52 -5.91
C SER A 69 15.23 2.71 -7.15
N GLY A 70 15.62 3.39 -8.23
CA GLY A 70 16.18 2.78 -9.41
C GLY A 70 17.50 3.45 -9.79
N SER A 71 17.95 3.21 -11.02
CA SER A 71 19.20 3.77 -11.55
C SER A 71 19.13 5.26 -11.91
N LYS A 72 17.92 5.82 -12.12
CA LYS A 72 17.71 7.23 -12.49
C LYS A 72 17.26 8.08 -11.30
N ALA A 73 16.34 7.56 -10.50
CA ALA A 73 15.71 8.32 -9.42
C ALA A 73 15.42 7.46 -8.19
N ALA A 74 15.09 8.14 -7.10
CA ALA A 74 14.62 7.53 -5.86
C ALA A 74 13.41 8.29 -5.34
N GLY A 75 12.62 7.64 -4.50
CA GLY A 75 11.36 8.18 -4.01
C GLY A 75 10.68 7.26 -3.01
N HIS A 76 9.38 7.47 -2.84
CA HIS A 76 8.52 6.65 -1.99
C HIS A 76 7.29 6.20 -2.78
N LEU A 77 6.97 4.92 -2.65
CA LEU A 77 5.70 4.38 -3.10
C LEU A 77 4.71 4.49 -1.95
N TYR A 78 3.64 5.25 -2.15
CA TYR A 78 2.53 5.32 -1.23
C TYR A 78 1.50 4.27 -1.61
N VAL A 79 1.09 3.46 -0.63
CA VAL A 79 0.12 2.39 -0.81
C VAL A 79 -1.02 2.60 0.17
N ILE A 80 -2.21 2.86 -0.34
CA ILE A 80 -3.44 3.02 0.43
C ILE A 80 -4.29 1.79 0.20
N SER A 81 -4.74 1.16 1.28
CA SER A 81 -5.58 -0.03 1.24
C SER A 81 -6.63 0.00 2.34
N SER A 82 -7.76 -0.63 2.06
CA SER A 82 -8.88 -0.74 2.98
C SER A 82 -9.35 -2.20 3.10
N ARG A 83 -10.18 -2.51 4.10
CA ARG A 83 -10.96 -3.75 4.16
C ARG A 83 -12.25 -3.54 4.96
N ASP A 84 -13.29 -4.26 4.60
CA ASP A 84 -14.63 -4.07 5.19
C ASP A 84 -14.75 -4.55 6.64
N ALA A 85 -13.91 -5.49 7.08
CA ALA A 85 -13.97 -6.04 8.43
C ALA A 85 -12.63 -6.63 8.89
N PRO A 86 -12.41 -6.74 10.22
CA PRO A 86 -11.30 -7.51 10.75
C PRO A 86 -11.30 -8.92 10.12
N PHE A 87 -10.14 -9.37 9.63
CA PHE A 87 -9.95 -10.67 8.95
C PHE A 87 -10.48 -10.78 7.51
N LYS A 88 -11.05 -9.72 6.92
CA LYS A 88 -11.28 -9.68 5.47
C LYS A 88 -9.98 -9.39 4.72
N ARG A 89 -9.98 -9.69 3.42
CA ARG A 89 -8.89 -9.38 2.50
C ARG A 89 -8.72 -7.86 2.40
N TRP A 90 -7.47 -7.42 2.27
CA TRP A 90 -7.16 -6.03 1.96
C TRP A 90 -7.39 -5.74 0.48
N HIS A 91 -7.95 -4.57 0.21
CA HIS A 91 -8.20 -4.04 -1.13
C HIS A 91 -7.29 -2.83 -1.34
N LEU A 92 -6.60 -2.79 -2.47
CA LEU A 92 -5.88 -1.60 -2.89
C LEU A 92 -6.89 -0.52 -3.27
N GLU A 93 -6.74 0.65 -2.67
CA GLU A 93 -7.52 1.85 -3.01
C GLU A 93 -6.73 2.72 -3.97
N GLU A 94 -5.47 2.96 -3.65
CA GLU A 94 -4.62 3.87 -4.41
C GLU A 94 -3.14 3.51 -4.22
N VAL A 95 -2.37 3.62 -5.30
CA VAL A 95 -0.91 3.52 -5.29
C VAL A 95 -0.38 4.67 -6.12
N PHE A 96 0.54 5.44 -5.56
CA PHE A 96 1.26 6.46 -6.32
C PHE A 96 2.72 6.52 -5.89
N LEU A 97 3.58 6.85 -6.85
CA LEU A 97 4.99 7.06 -6.65
C LEU A 97 5.25 8.55 -6.50
N GLU A 98 5.96 8.94 -5.45
CA GLU A 98 6.49 10.28 -5.26
C GLU A 98 8.02 10.24 -5.38
N LEU A 99 8.56 10.94 -6.36
CA LEU A 99 9.99 11.09 -6.56
C LEU A 99 10.55 12.16 -5.61
N LYS A 100 11.87 12.13 -5.38
CA LYS A 100 12.55 13.11 -4.51
C LYS A 100 12.44 14.56 -4.97
N ASP A 101 12.17 14.80 -6.25
CA ASP A 101 11.93 16.14 -6.81
C ASP A 101 10.48 16.63 -6.60
N GLY A 102 9.64 15.80 -6.00
CA GLY A 102 8.23 16.08 -5.73
C GLY A 102 7.28 15.68 -6.86
N GLN A 103 7.77 15.14 -7.98
CA GLN A 103 6.90 14.61 -9.02
C GLN A 103 6.13 13.40 -8.50
N GLN A 104 4.81 13.40 -8.73
CA GLN A 104 3.93 12.28 -8.39
C GLN A 104 3.44 11.57 -9.65
N ILE A 105 3.54 10.25 -9.65
CA ILE A 105 3.10 9.37 -10.73
C ILE A 105 2.03 8.44 -10.16
N PRO A 106 0.75 8.58 -10.57
CA PRO A 106 -0.29 7.65 -10.14
C PRO A 106 -0.02 6.29 -10.77
N VAL A 107 0.04 5.25 -9.94
CA VAL A 107 0.36 3.88 -10.36
C VAL A 107 -0.91 3.03 -10.44
N PHE A 108 -1.79 3.18 -9.45
CA PHE A 108 -3.06 2.50 -9.40
C PHE A 108 -4.08 3.38 -8.70
N LYS A 109 -5.31 3.37 -9.17
CA LYS A 109 -6.44 3.95 -8.46
C LYS A 109 -7.64 3.06 -8.66
N LEU A 110 -8.21 2.58 -7.57
CA LEU A 110 -9.45 1.83 -7.62
C LEU A 110 -10.52 2.78 -8.17
N ARG A 111 -11.10 2.39 -9.31
CA ARG A 111 -12.23 3.13 -9.85
C ARG A 111 -13.37 2.97 -8.87
N GLN A 112 -13.78 4.05 -8.22
CA GLN A 112 -15.08 4.07 -7.55
C GLN A 112 -16.11 3.93 -8.67
N GLU A 113 -16.65 2.73 -8.86
CA GLU A 113 -17.90 2.57 -9.59
C GLU A 113 -18.93 3.37 -8.79
N ASN A 114 -19.22 4.58 -9.25
CA ASN A 114 -20.53 5.16 -9.02
C ASN A 114 -21.51 4.07 -9.47
N GLY A 115 -22.36 3.61 -8.56
CA GLY A 115 -23.38 2.62 -8.86
C GLY A 115 -24.31 3.16 -9.94
N ASP A 116 -24.00 2.86 -11.19
CA ASP A 116 -24.95 2.96 -12.29
C ASP A 116 -25.91 1.78 -12.10
N GLU A 117 -26.96 2.03 -11.31
CA GLU A 117 -28.18 1.22 -11.31
C GLU A 117 -28.70 1.15 -12.76
N VAL A 118 -28.29 0.10 -13.48
CA VAL A 118 -28.99 -0.33 -14.68
C VAL A 118 -30.32 -0.94 -14.24
N LYS A 119 -31.33 -0.08 -14.10
CA LYS A 119 -32.73 -0.48 -14.21
C LYS A 119 -32.92 -1.05 -15.62
N MET A 120 -32.88 -2.36 -15.75
CA MET A 120 -33.49 -3.04 -16.89
C MET A 120 -34.97 -3.17 -16.56
N GLU A 121 -35.80 -2.44 -17.31
CA GLU A 121 -37.25 -2.61 -17.37
C GLU A 121 -37.64 -4.00 -17.92
#